data_AF-Q4SN00-F1
#
_entry.id   AF-Q4SN00-F1
#
_cell.length_a   1.000
_cell.length_b   1.000
_cell.length_c   1.000
_cell.angle_alpha   90.00
_cell.angle_beta   90.00
_cell.angle_gamma   90.00
#
_symmetry.space_group_name_H-M   'P 1'
#
loop_
_entity.id
_entity.type
_entity.pdbx_description
1 polymer ?
#
loop_
_entity_poly.entity_id
_entity_poly.type
_entity_poly.pdbx_seq_one_letter_code
_entity_poly.pdbx_strand_id
1 'polypeptide(L)' 'EETEYGYPITCGDSRAVLLFKKFVCPGINVRCVKFNDQLISPKQFVHLAGKATLKDWKRAIRLGGVMLR' A
#
# COMPACT_ATOMS: atom_id res chain seq x y z
N GLU A 1 20.49 -13.50 -0.84
CA GLU A 1 19.68 -12.36 -1.31
C GLU A 1 18.21 -12.73 -1.19
N GLU A 2 17.49 -12.16 -0.22
CA GLU A 2 16.04 -12.38 -0.12
C GLU A 2 15.35 -11.56 -1.21
N THR A 3 14.89 -12.23 -2.26
CA THR A 3 13.96 -11.63 -3.23
C THR A 3 12.74 -11.12 -2.46
N GLU A 4 12.66 -9.81 -2.21
CA GLU A 4 11.49 -9.20 -1.59
C GLU A 4 10.34 -9.29 -2.60
N TYR A 5 9.44 -10.26 -2.40
CA TYR A 5 8.20 -10.39 -3.19
C TYR A 5 7.30 -9.17 -2.94
N GLY A 6 7.42 -8.20 -3.85
CA GLY A 6 6.68 -6.96 -3.85
C GLY A 6 5.57 -6.98 -4.91
N TYR A 7 4.35 -6.64 -4.51
CA TYR A 7 3.22 -6.47 -5.44
C TYR A 7 3.08 -4.99 -5.82
N PRO A 8 3.05 -4.64 -7.11
CA PRO A 8 2.79 -3.27 -7.51
C PRO A 8 1.34 -2.90 -7.15
N ILE A 9 1.20 -1.84 -6.38
CA ILE A 9 -0.09 -1.30 -5.95
C ILE A 9 -0.24 0.15 -6.38
N THR A 10 -1.49 0.59 -6.53
CA THR A 10 -1.84 1.95 -6.90
C THR A 10 -2.89 2.50 -5.95
N CYS A 11 -2.89 3.81 -5.73
CA CYS A 11 -3.94 4.52 -5.02
C CYS A 11 -4.16 5.86 -5.75
N GLY A 12 -5.32 6.00 -6.42
CA GLY A 12 -5.50 7.09 -7.39
C GLY A 12 -4.39 7.05 -8.45
N ASP A 13 -3.67 8.16 -8.61
CA ASP A 13 -2.56 8.29 -9.55
C ASP A 13 -1.20 7.90 -8.96
N SER A 14 -1.15 7.65 -7.64
CA SER A 14 0.08 7.26 -6.94
C SER A 14 0.36 5.77 -7.10
N ARG A 15 1.63 5.42 -7.31
CA ARG A 15 2.11 4.04 -7.47
C ARG A 15 3.10 3.70 -6.36
N ALA A 16 2.98 2.51 -5.79
CA ALA A 16 3.87 2.00 -4.75
C ALA A 16 4.04 0.48 -4.89
N VAL A 17 4.89 -0.10 -4.05
CA VAL A 17 5.10 -1.56 -4.00
C VAL A 17 4.72 -2.07 -2.61
N LEU A 18 3.81 -3.03 -2.53
CA LEU A 18 3.42 -3.71 -1.31
C LEU A 18 4.36 -4.89 -1.05
N LEU A 19 5.11 -4.86 0.04
CA LEU A 19 6.01 -5.94 0.46
C LEU A 19 5.22 -7.00 1.22
N PHE A 20 4.93 -8.12 0.56
CA PHE A 20 4.04 -9.16 1.09
C PHE A 20 4.56 -9.78 2.40
N LYS A 21 5.87 -10.00 2.50
CA LYS A 21 6.50 -10.50 3.74
C LYS A 21 6.27 -9.61 4.97
N LYS A 22 6.09 -8.30 4.76
CA LYS A 22 5.84 -7.32 5.82
C LYS A 22 4.35 -7.04 6.03
N PHE A 23 3.49 -7.60 5.17
CA PHE A 23 2.04 -7.38 5.23
C PHE A 23 1.39 -8.33 6.25
N VAL A 24 1.41 -7.92 7.51
CA VAL A 24 0.83 -8.68 8.65
C VAL A 24 -0.47 -8.03 9.13
N CYS A 25 -1.47 -8.83 9.49
CA CYS A 25 -2.76 -8.36 9.99
C CYS A 25 -2.58 -7.55 11.31
N PRO A 26 -3.18 -6.35 11.48
CA PRO A 26 -4.24 -5.74 10.69
C PRO A 26 -3.78 -4.91 9.47
N GLY A 27 -2.47 -4.78 9.24
CA GLY A 27 -1.86 -4.16 8.06
C GLY A 27 -1.88 -2.63 8.02
N ILE A 28 -2.92 -1.97 8.55
CA ILE A 28 -3.18 -0.53 8.37
C ILE A 28 -2.03 0.41 8.76
N ASN A 29 -1.36 0.14 9.87
CA ASN A 29 -0.25 0.95 10.40
C ASN A 29 1.12 0.25 10.22
N VAL A 30 1.13 -0.94 9.62
CA VAL A 30 2.37 -1.71 9.41
C VAL A 30 3.12 -1.11 8.24
N ARG A 31 4.43 -0.89 8.40
CA ARG A 31 5.30 -0.39 7.34
C ARG A 31 5.57 -1.50 6.32
N CYS A 32 4.69 -1.63 5.35
CA CYS A 32 4.73 -2.68 4.32
C CYS A 32 4.63 -2.12 2.90
N VAL A 33 4.50 -0.81 2.72
CA VAL A 33 4.41 -0.17 1.41
C VAL A 33 5.68 0.62 1.13
N LYS A 34 6.40 0.28 0.04
CA LYS A 34 7.54 1.05 -0.46
C LYS A 34 7.04 2.10 -1.44
N PHE A 35 7.20 3.38 -1.10
CA PHE A 35 6.80 4.53 -1.89
C PHE A 35 7.94 5.56 -1.90
N ASN A 36 8.41 5.97 -3.09
CA ASN A 36 9.56 6.88 -3.24
C ASN A 36 10.79 6.47 -2.40
N ASP A 37 11.16 5.19 -2.46
CA ASP A 37 12.23 4.57 -1.68
C ASP A 37 12.09 4.62 -0.15
N GLN A 38 10.94 5.07 0.36
CA GLN A 38 10.61 5.03 1.78
C GLN A 38 9.63 3.90 2.09
N LEU A 39 9.80 3.29 3.26
CA LEU A 39 8.89 2.27 3.77
C LEU A 39 7.85 2.90 4.69
N ILE A 40 6.61 2.98 4.21
CA ILE A 40 5.48 3.64 4.87
C ILE A 40 4.33 2.65 5.12
N SER A 41 3.34 3.08 5.91
CA SER A 41 2.13 2.28 6.13
C SER A 41 1.07 2.50 5.03
N PRO A 42 0.15 1.53 4.81
CA PRO A 42 -0.97 1.71 3.90
C PRO A 42 -1.81 2.96 4.22
N LYS A 43 -1.99 3.29 5.51
CA LYS A 43 -2.68 4.52 5.93
C LYS A 43 -1.96 5.78 5.44
N GLN A 44 -0.64 5.84 5.62
CA GLN A 44 0.17 6.96 5.14
C GLN A 44 0.14 7.06 3.62
N PHE A 45 0.23 5.93 2.92
CA PHE A 45 0.18 5.88 1.46
C PHE A 45 -1.14 6.44 0.92
N VAL A 46 -2.28 6.01 1.48
CA VAL A 46 -3.61 6.52 1.10
C VAL A 46 -3.76 8.02 1.40
N HIS A 47 -3.15 8.50 2.48
CA HIS A 47 -3.14 9.92 2.81
C HIS A 47 -2.32 10.74 1.81
N LEU A 48 -1.10 10.29 1.49
CA LEU A 48 -0.23 10.93 0.49
C LEU A 48 -0.84 10.92 -0.91
N ALA A 49 -1.59 9.87 -1.25
CA ALA A 49 -2.33 9.75 -2.50
C ALA A 49 -3.59 10.63 -2.57
N GLY A 50 -3.90 11.43 -1.53
CA GLY A 50 -5.07 12.32 -1.51
C GLY A 50 -6.40 11.57 -1.39
N LYS A 51 -6.40 10.29 -1.02
CA LYS A 51 -7.61 9.46 -0.84
C LYS A 51 -7.96 9.25 0.64
N ALA A 52 -7.46 10.11 1.54
CA ALA A 52 -7.75 10.06 2.98
C ALA A 52 -9.24 10.18 3.33
N THR A 53 -10.05 10.76 2.44
CA THR A 53 -11.51 10.86 2.60
C THR A 53 -12.20 9.50 2.54
N LEU A 54 -11.59 8.50 1.86
CA LEU A 54 -12.02 7.11 1.96
C LEU A 54 -11.56 6.53 3.30
N LYS A 55 -12.53 6.27 4.18
CA LYS A 55 -12.32 5.61 5.49
C LYS A 55 -11.89 4.13 5.37
N ASP A 56 -11.82 3.58 4.17
CA ASP A 56 -11.40 2.20 3.89
C ASP A 56 -10.14 2.17 3.02
N TRP A 57 -8.99 1.97 3.67
CA TRP A 57 -7.68 1.92 3.01
C TRP A 57 -7.54 0.74 2.04
N LYS A 58 -8.22 -0.39 2.29
CA LYS A 58 -8.16 -1.58 1.42
C LYS A 58 -8.87 -1.32 0.09
N ARG A 59 -9.94 -0.52 0.11
CA ARG A 59 -10.65 -0.08 -1.10
C ARG A 59 -9.92 1.03 -1.84
N ALA A 60 -9.20 1.89 -1.12
CA ALA A 60 -8.42 2.96 -1.73
C ALA A 60 -7.21 2.44 -2.51
N ILE A 61 -6.63 1.32 -2.07
CA ILE A 61 -5.49 0.66 -2.73
C ILE A 61 -6.00 -0.37 -3.74
N ARG A 62 -5.38 -0.39 -4.92
CA ARG A 62 -5.62 -1.35 -5.99
C ARG A 62 -4.35 -2.12 -6.32
N LEU A 63 -4.49 -3.40 -6.61
CA LEU A 63 -3.43 -4.27 -7.09
C LEU A 63 -3.82 -4.69 -8.52
N GLY A 64 -3.06 -4.22 -9.52
CA GLY A 64 -3.41 -4.46 -10.93
C GLY A 64 -4.81 -3.97 -11.32
N GLY A 65 -5.32 -2.92 -10.66
CA GLY A 65 -6.68 -2.40 -10.89
C GLY A 65 -7.78 -3.01 -10.01
N VAL A 66 -7.53 -4.14 -9.34
CA VAL A 66 -8.48 -4.80 -8.43
C VAL A 66 -8.34 -4.25 -7.02
N MET A 67 -9.45 -4.03 -6.31
CA MET A 67 -9.42 -3.56 -4.92
C MET A 67 -8.81 -4.61 -3.99
N LEU A 68 -8.06 -4.19 -2.97
CA LEU A 68 -7.36 -5.08 -2.03
C LEU A 68 -8.29 -5.79 -1.01
N ARG A 69 -9.61 -5.72 -1.19
CA ARG A 69 -10.61 -6.19 -0.22
C ARG A 69 -10.75 -7.71 -0.25
#